data_AF-A0A9W9J2V9-F1
#
_entry.id   AF-A0A9W9J2V9-F1
#
_cell.length_a   1.000
_cell.length_b   1.000
_cell.length_c   1.000
_cell.angle_alpha   90.00
_cell.angle_beta   90.00
_cell.angle_gamma   90.00
#
_symmetry.space_group_name_H-M   'P 1'
#
loop_
_entity.id
_entity.type
_entity.pdbx_description
1 polymer ?
#
loop_
_entity_poly.entity_id
_entity_poly.type
_entity_poly.pdbx_seq_one_letter_code
_entity_poly.pdbx_strand_id
1 'polypeptide(L)'
;MASTYVAAPQDNNGLWLIMLVLGLGAHYSSLISLLPQEKLDMQQLSRDLLNHVEHRFVNIIDSADEEAVQICILMGSYFLFNGRPNAGLGILGSGIKIAQVLRLHRENLTAEPTDAFWETRRRSWWALEVFDKYALELARSWERIANRGTMLDTPPSHLDGLVA
;
A
#
# COMPACT_ATOMS: atom_id res chain seq x y z
N MET A 1 23.59 29.92 -18.00
CA MET A 1 23.39 28.51 -17.62
C MET A 1 21.95 28.16 -17.93
N ALA A 2 21.71 27.49 -19.05
CA ALA A 2 20.36 27.13 -19.49
C ALA A 2 19.84 26.02 -18.59
N SER A 3 18.76 26.28 -17.84
CA SER A 3 18.01 25.27 -17.11
C SER A 3 17.40 24.34 -18.15
N THR A 4 18.04 23.19 -18.37
CA THR A 4 17.47 22.11 -19.16
C THR A 4 16.31 21.54 -18.36
N TYR A 5 15.12 22.08 -18.60
CA TYR A 5 13.87 21.43 -18.23
C TYR A 5 13.82 20.15 -19.07
N VAL A 6 14.35 19.06 -18.52
CA VAL A 6 14.13 17.72 -19.07
C VAL A 6 12.63 17.52 -18.95
N ALA A 7 11.94 17.52 -20.09
CA ALA A 7 10.55 17.10 -20.13
C ALA A 7 10.51 15.72 -19.49
N ALA A 8 9.91 15.64 -18.29
CA ALA A 8 9.62 14.37 -17.65
C ALA A 8 8.88 13.50 -18.70
N PRO A 9 9.16 12.18 -18.76
CA PRO A 9 8.40 11.32 -19.64
C PRO A 9 6.93 11.58 -19.35
N GLN A 10 6.10 11.58 -20.39
CA GLN A 10 4.67 11.86 -20.27
C GLN A 10 4.01 10.64 -19.59
N ASP A 11 4.34 10.43 -18.32
CA ASP A 11 4.03 9.26 -17.56
C ASP A 11 2.58 9.37 -17.13
N ASN A 12 1.76 8.52 -17.73
CA ASN A 12 0.32 8.44 -17.54
C ASN A 12 -0.08 7.98 -16.12
N ASN A 13 0.87 7.93 -15.19
CA ASN A 13 0.73 7.50 -13.80
C ASN A 13 -0.25 8.37 -13.02
N GLY A 14 -0.35 9.66 -13.35
CA GLY A 14 -1.40 10.52 -12.81
C GLY A 14 -2.82 10.03 -13.17
N LEU A 15 -3.04 9.53 -14.39
CA LEU A 15 -4.34 8.96 -14.76
C LEU A 15 -4.60 7.65 -14.03
N TRP A 16 -3.58 6.81 -13.85
CA TRP A 16 -3.70 5.57 -13.07
C TRP A 16 -4.03 5.85 -11.60
N LEU A 17 -3.43 6.91 -11.03
CA LEU A 17 -3.73 7.38 -9.68
C LEU A 17 -5.18 7.88 -9.58
N ILE A 18 -5.65 8.71 -10.52
CA ILE A 18 -7.03 9.20 -10.55
C ILE A 18 -8.00 8.02 -10.69
N MET A 19 -7.71 7.07 -11.58
CA MET A 19 -8.52 5.86 -11.77
C MET A 19 -8.62 5.03 -10.50
N LEU A 20 -7.51 4.88 -9.76
CA LEU A 20 -7.48 4.21 -8.46
C LEU A 20 -8.34 4.95 -7.43
N VAL A 21 -8.20 6.27 -7.33
CA VAL A 21 -8.99 7.11 -6.42
C VAL A 21 -10.48 6.99 -6.73
N LEU A 22 -10.87 6.99 -8.02
CA LEU A 22 -12.26 6.77 -8.43
C LEU A 22 -12.75 5.36 -8.09
N GLY A 23 -11.92 4.33 -8.28
CA GLY A 23 -12.26 2.95 -7.91
C GLY A 23 -12.46 2.78 -6.40
N LEU A 24 -11.64 3.43 -5.59
CA LEU A 24 -11.80 3.49 -4.13
C LEU A 24 -13.03 4.29 -3.74
N GLY A 25 -13.27 5.44 -4.39
CA GLY A 25 -14.46 6.26 -4.16
C GLY A 25 -15.76 5.51 -4.45
N ALA A 26 -15.81 4.77 -5.56
CA ALA A 26 -16.93 3.90 -5.90
C ALA A 26 -17.11 2.77 -4.87
N HIS A 27 -16.01 2.19 -4.37
CA HIS A 27 -16.05 1.18 -3.32
C HIS A 27 -16.72 1.73 -2.05
N TYR A 28 -16.21 2.84 -1.53
CA TYR A 28 -16.74 3.44 -0.30
C TYR A 28 -18.15 4.00 -0.48
N SER A 29 -18.46 4.55 -1.66
CA SER A 29 -19.82 4.97 -1.99
C SER A 29 -20.79 3.79 -1.92
N SER A 30 -20.42 2.62 -2.46
CA SER A 30 -21.26 1.41 -2.41
C SER A 30 -21.54 0.89 -1.00
N LEU A 31 -20.69 1.22 -0.02
CA LEU A 31 -20.91 0.86 1.39
C LEU A 31 -21.99 1.74 2.03
N ILE A 32 -22.15 2.97 1.55
CA ILE A 32 -23.11 3.96 2.07
C ILE A 32 -24.44 3.89 1.31
N SER A 33 -24.42 3.46 0.05
CA SER A 33 -25.62 3.33 -0.80
C SER A 33 -26.69 2.43 -0.17
N LEU A 34 -27.90 2.97 -0.05
CA LEU A 34 -29.07 2.28 0.50
C LEU A 34 -29.86 1.51 -0.58
N LEU A 35 -29.70 1.88 -1.85
CA LEU A 35 -30.37 1.25 -2.98
C LEU A 35 -29.57 0.03 -3.47
N PRO A 36 -30.17 -1.19 -3.53
CA PRO A 36 -29.45 -2.40 -3.92
C PRO A 36 -28.84 -2.36 -5.32
N GLN A 37 -29.51 -1.69 -6.26
CA GLN A 37 -29.05 -1.58 -7.64
C GLN A 37 -27.82 -0.66 -7.76
N GLU A 38 -27.89 0.54 -7.18
CA GLU A 38 -26.73 1.47 -7.17
C GLU A 38 -25.53 0.86 -6.46
N LYS A 39 -25.76 0.11 -5.37
CA LYS A 39 -24.69 -0.60 -4.67
C LYS A 39 -23.98 -1.59 -5.60
N LEU A 40 -24.72 -2.38 -6.36
CA LEU A 40 -24.16 -3.41 -7.23
C LEU A 40 -23.37 -2.79 -8.40
N ASP A 41 -23.90 -1.71 -8.98
CA ASP A 41 -23.26 -0.96 -10.06
C ASP A 41 -21.95 -0.29 -9.58
N MET A 42 -21.97 0.36 -8.41
CA MET A 42 -20.78 1.00 -7.83
C MET A 42 -19.71 -0.02 -7.43
N GLN A 43 -20.11 -1.20 -6.92
CA GLN A 43 -19.18 -2.29 -6.65
C GLN A 43 -18.56 -2.84 -7.92
N GLN A 44 -19.34 -2.99 -8.98
CA GLN A 44 -18.84 -3.47 -10.26
C GLN A 44 -17.84 -2.49 -10.86
N LEU A 45 -18.19 -1.20 -10.90
CA LEU A 45 -17.29 -0.14 -11.35
C LEU A 45 -16.00 -0.13 -10.54
N SER A 46 -16.09 -0.19 -9.21
CA SER A 46 -14.92 -0.24 -8.32
C SER A 46 -13.99 -1.42 -8.66
N ARG A 47 -14.55 -2.63 -8.79
CA ARG A 47 -13.78 -3.84 -9.14
C ARG A 47 -13.08 -3.68 -10.49
N ASP A 48 -13.80 -3.21 -11.49
CA ASP A 48 -13.25 -3.06 -12.84
C ASP A 48 -12.11 -2.04 -12.84
N LEU A 49 -12.28 -0.88 -12.19
CA LEU A 49 -11.22 0.13 -12.11
C LEU A 49 -9.98 -0.39 -11.36
N LEU A 50 -10.18 -1.05 -10.21
CA LEU A 50 -9.08 -1.61 -9.42
C LEU A 50 -8.32 -2.70 -10.17
N ASN A 51 -9.02 -3.58 -10.89
CA ASN A 51 -8.40 -4.63 -11.71
C ASN A 51 -7.51 -4.04 -12.81
N HIS A 52 -7.94 -2.96 -13.48
CA HIS A 52 -7.13 -2.32 -14.51
C HIS A 52 -5.82 -1.75 -13.94
N VAL A 53 -5.88 -1.11 -12.76
CA VAL A 53 -4.67 -0.58 -12.10
C VAL A 53 -3.79 -1.74 -11.59
N GLU A 54 -4.37 -2.84 -11.08
CA GLU A 54 -3.63 -4.05 -10.65
C GLU A 54 -2.87 -4.68 -11.84
N HIS A 55 -3.49 -4.78 -13.02
CA HIS A 55 -2.82 -5.28 -14.23
C HIS A 55 -1.67 -4.40 -14.71
N ARG A 56 -1.73 -3.08 -14.45
CA ARG A 56 -0.68 -2.14 -14.83
C ARG A 56 0.39 -1.99 -13.73
N PHE A 57 0.20 -2.58 -12.56
CA PHE A 57 1.03 -2.34 -11.37
C PHE A 57 2.53 -2.48 -11.62
N VAL A 58 2.97 -3.53 -12.33
CA VAL A 58 4.41 -3.72 -12.64
C VAL A 58 4.99 -2.57 -13.47
N ASN A 59 4.22 -2.03 -14.42
CA ASN A 59 4.66 -0.88 -15.21
C ASN A 59 4.64 0.42 -14.39
N ILE A 60 3.76 0.54 -13.40
CA ILE A 60 3.67 1.70 -12.51
C ILE A 60 4.90 1.76 -11.61
N ILE A 61 5.35 0.62 -11.07
CA ILE A 61 6.54 0.59 -10.19
C ILE A 61 7.87 0.75 -10.96
N ASP A 62 7.87 0.50 -12.28
CA ASP A 62 9.06 0.61 -13.14
C ASP A 62 9.45 2.07 -13.43
N SER A 63 8.49 2.99 -13.49
CA SER A 63 8.78 4.41 -13.78
C SER A 63 9.46 5.15 -12.62
N ALA A 64 9.31 4.64 -11.40
CA ALA A 64 9.88 5.18 -10.17
C ALA A 64 9.54 6.66 -9.89
N ASP A 65 8.27 7.05 -10.04
CA ASP A 65 7.76 8.42 -9.76
C ASP A 65 7.01 8.56 -8.43
N GLU A 66 6.64 9.79 -8.06
CA GLU A 66 5.87 10.07 -6.84
C GLU A 66 4.46 9.47 -6.90
N GLU A 67 3.83 9.50 -8.08
CA GLU A 67 2.52 8.91 -8.34
C GLU A 67 2.56 7.39 -8.11
N ALA A 68 3.66 6.72 -8.49
CA ALA A 68 3.83 5.29 -8.24
C ALA A 68 3.86 5.00 -6.72
N VAL A 69 4.52 5.86 -5.93
CA VAL A 69 4.51 5.77 -4.47
C VAL A 69 3.10 5.97 -3.91
N GLN A 70 2.37 6.98 -4.39
CA GLN A 70 1.00 7.25 -3.94
C GLN A 70 0.03 6.11 -4.30
N ILE A 71 0.18 5.53 -5.51
CA ILE A 71 -0.56 4.34 -5.95
C ILE A 71 -0.27 3.16 -5.02
N CYS A 72 1.00 2.89 -4.69
CA CYS A 72 1.37 1.84 -3.75
C CYS A 72 0.72 2.02 -2.36
N ILE A 73 0.70 3.26 -1.84
CA ILE A 73 0.07 3.56 -0.55
C ILE A 73 -1.44 3.26 -0.60
N LEU A 74 -2.15 3.81 -1.59
CA LEU A 74 -3.60 3.68 -1.71
C LEU A 74 -4.04 2.24 -1.99
N MET A 75 -3.45 1.61 -3.01
CA MET A 75 -3.78 0.25 -3.42
C MET A 75 -3.34 -0.78 -2.38
N GLY A 76 -2.16 -0.60 -1.78
CA GLY A 76 -1.66 -1.46 -0.72
C GLY A 76 -2.55 -1.45 0.52
N SER A 77 -2.99 -0.25 0.95
CA SER A 77 -3.94 -0.09 2.05
C SER A 77 -5.28 -0.75 1.73
N TYR A 78 -5.81 -0.56 0.52
CA TYR A 78 -7.07 -1.16 0.11
C TYR A 78 -7.02 -2.68 0.19
N PHE A 79 -5.97 -3.32 -0.35
CA PHE A 79 -5.85 -4.78 -0.28
C PHE A 79 -5.64 -5.30 1.14
N LEU A 80 -4.92 -4.56 1.97
CA LEU A 80 -4.72 -4.90 3.37
C LEU A 80 -6.05 -4.97 4.13
N PHE A 81 -6.93 -3.98 3.95
CA PHE A 81 -8.22 -3.91 4.65
C PHE A 81 -9.32 -4.78 4.02
N ASN A 82 -9.20 -5.16 2.75
CA ASN A 82 -10.19 -5.98 2.03
C ASN A 82 -9.81 -7.48 1.94
N GLY A 83 -8.99 -7.98 2.88
CA GLY A 83 -8.75 -9.42 3.03
C GLY A 83 -7.66 -10.01 2.14
N ARG A 84 -6.82 -9.18 1.49
CA ARG A 84 -5.64 -9.60 0.72
C ARG A 84 -4.34 -9.06 1.36
N PRO A 85 -4.03 -9.41 2.63
CA PRO A 85 -2.91 -8.79 3.36
C PRO A 85 -1.55 -9.04 2.72
N ASN A 86 -1.29 -10.23 2.16
CA ASN A 86 -0.01 -10.53 1.50
C ASN A 86 0.23 -9.63 0.28
N ALA A 87 -0.80 -9.43 -0.54
CA ALA A 87 -0.73 -8.53 -1.69
C ALA A 87 -0.57 -7.07 -1.24
N GLY A 88 -1.35 -6.64 -0.25
CA GLY A 88 -1.26 -5.29 0.32
C GLY A 88 0.13 -4.98 0.87
N LEU A 89 0.70 -5.88 1.67
CA LEU A 89 2.05 -5.74 2.22
C LEU A 89 3.13 -5.76 1.12
N GLY A 90 3.00 -6.61 0.10
CA GLY A 90 3.94 -6.63 -1.03
C GLY A 90 3.92 -5.34 -1.85
N ILE A 91 2.74 -4.77 -2.07
CA ILE A 91 2.55 -3.49 -2.77
C ILE A 91 3.14 -2.33 -1.94
N LEU A 92 2.85 -2.29 -0.62
CA LEU A 92 3.43 -1.29 0.28
C LEU A 92 4.97 -1.39 0.33
N GLY A 93 5.51 -2.61 0.42
CA GLY A 93 6.95 -2.85 0.39
C GLY A 93 7.62 -2.38 -0.91
N SER A 94 6.94 -2.55 -2.04
CA SER A 94 7.38 -2.00 -3.34
C SER A 94 7.42 -0.46 -3.30
N GLY A 95 6.40 0.17 -2.72
CA GLY A 95 6.35 1.62 -2.49
C GLY A 95 7.53 2.14 -1.67
N ILE A 96 7.94 1.42 -0.62
CA ILE A 96 9.13 1.76 0.19
C ILE A 96 10.39 1.76 -0.68
N LYS A 97 10.57 0.75 -1.53
CA LYS A 97 11.74 0.67 -2.43
C LYS A 97 11.77 1.82 -3.43
N ILE A 98 10.63 2.17 -4.02
CA ILE A 98 10.53 3.33 -4.94
C ILE A 98 10.86 4.62 -4.18
N ALA A 99 10.32 4.80 -2.98
CA ALA A 99 10.60 5.97 -2.16
C ALA A 99 12.09 6.10 -1.78
N GLN A 100 12.78 4.98 -1.57
CA GLN A 100 14.23 4.94 -1.36
C GLN A 100 15.00 5.36 -2.62
N VAL A 101 14.61 4.86 -3.80
CA VAL A 101 15.19 5.24 -5.11
C VAL A 101 15.02 6.73 -5.37
N LEU A 102 13.83 7.26 -5.12
CA LEU A 102 13.51 8.69 -5.22
C LEU A 102 14.16 9.55 -4.13
N ARG A 103 14.86 8.95 -3.16
CA ARG A 103 15.47 9.66 -2.02
C ARG A 103 14.48 10.51 -1.23
N LEU A 104 13.22 10.05 -1.10
CA LEU A 104 12.19 10.74 -0.32
C LEU A 104 12.59 10.91 1.16
N HIS A 105 13.45 10.03 1.64
CA HIS A 105 14.04 10.06 2.98
C HIS A 105 15.04 11.21 3.20
N ARG A 106 15.49 11.91 2.15
CA ARG A 106 16.41 13.05 2.29
C ARG A 106 15.61 14.34 2.30
N GLU A 107 15.41 14.88 3.49
CA GLU A 107 14.87 16.23 3.65
C GLU A 107 15.93 17.25 3.21
N ASN A 108 15.73 17.89 2.06
CA ASN A 108 16.58 19.01 1.65
C ASN A 108 16.21 20.23 2.52
N LEU A 109 16.95 20.41 3.62
CA LEU A 109 16.79 21.52 4.57
C LEU A 109 17.13 22.90 3.98
N THR A 110 17.57 22.97 2.72
CA THR A 110 18.20 24.16 2.11
C THR A 110 17.52 24.60 0.81
N ALA A 111 16.46 23.94 0.37
CA ALA A 111 15.84 24.22 -0.92
C ALA A 111 14.52 24.98 -0.76
N GLU A 112 14.46 26.22 -1.25
CA GLU A 112 13.19 26.88 -1.58
C GLU A 112 12.83 26.65 -3.06
N PRO A 113 11.96 25.67 -3.32
CA PRO A 113 10.91 25.76 -4.34
C PRO A 113 9.54 25.42 -3.73
N THR A 114 8.48 25.99 -4.32
CA THR A 114 7.04 25.92 -3.93
C THR A 114 6.73 24.85 -2.86
N ASP A 115 6.50 25.28 -1.62
CA ASP A 115 6.28 24.44 -0.43
C ASP A 115 5.45 23.18 -0.70
N ALA A 116 4.42 23.28 -1.54
CA ALA A 116 3.50 22.20 -1.88
C ALA A 116 4.14 20.94 -2.50
N PHE A 117 5.20 21.07 -3.32
CA PHE A 117 5.84 19.92 -3.96
C PHE A 117 6.60 19.07 -2.94
N TRP A 118 7.44 19.71 -2.12
CA TRP A 118 8.18 19.02 -1.07
C TRP A 118 7.28 18.52 0.05
N GLU A 119 6.18 19.23 0.32
CA GLU A 119 5.21 18.80 1.31
C GLU A 119 4.50 17.50 0.90
N THR A 120 4.06 17.38 -0.36
CA THR A 120 3.41 16.15 -0.86
C THR A 120 4.37 14.95 -0.78
N ARG A 121 5.63 15.19 -1.17
CA ARG A 121 6.70 14.19 -1.13
C ARG A 121 7.01 13.72 0.29
N ARG A 122 7.07 14.66 1.24
CA ARG A 122 7.23 14.41 2.67
C ARG A 122 6.05 13.64 3.26
N ARG A 123 4.82 14.03 2.92
CA ARG A 123 3.59 13.35 3.36
C ARG A 123 3.55 11.91 2.85
N SER A 124 3.92 11.68 1.59
CA SER A 124 4.00 10.34 0.99
C SER A 124 5.04 9.46 1.69
N TRP A 125 6.21 10.02 2.02
CA TRP A 125 7.22 9.33 2.82
C TRP A 125 6.72 8.96 4.22
N TRP A 126 6.18 9.93 4.96
CA TRP A 126 5.67 9.67 6.31
C TRP A 126 4.55 8.64 6.32
N ALA A 127 3.66 8.65 5.33
CA ALA A 127 2.63 7.64 5.19
C ALA A 127 3.23 6.24 5.06
N LEU A 128 4.21 6.03 4.17
CA LEU A 128 4.90 4.75 4.02
C LEU A 128 5.61 4.31 5.31
N GLU A 129 6.30 5.24 5.98
CA GLU A 129 7.05 4.97 7.20
C GLU A 129 6.13 4.52 8.34
N VAL A 130 4.93 5.12 8.42
CA VAL A 130 3.86 4.69 9.32
C VAL A 130 3.33 3.29 8.95
N PHE A 131 3.07 3.03 7.66
CA PHE A 131 2.60 1.72 7.21
C PHE A 131 3.61 0.60 7.49
N ASP A 132 4.90 0.83 7.27
CA ASP A 132 5.97 -0.15 7.51
C ASP A 132 6.02 -0.56 8.99
N LYS A 133 5.89 0.41 9.90
CA LYS A 133 5.85 0.16 11.35
C LYS A 133 4.63 -0.68 11.75
N TYR A 134 3.44 -0.36 11.24
CA TYR A 134 2.23 -1.13 11.54
C TYR A 134 2.24 -2.53 10.90
N ALA A 135 2.79 -2.68 9.70
CA ALA A 135 2.97 -3.97 9.06
C ALA A 135 3.87 -4.90 9.88
N LEU A 136 4.97 -4.35 10.40
CA LEU A 136 5.91 -5.06 11.27
C LEU A 136 5.25 -5.50 12.59
N GLU A 137 4.44 -4.62 13.20
CA GLU A 137 3.68 -4.96 14.41
C GLU A 137 2.63 -6.04 14.16
N LEU A 138 1.93 -5.97 13.03
CA LEU A 138 0.95 -6.98 12.63
C LEU A 138 1.65 -8.34 12.45
N ALA A 139 2.76 -8.39 11.72
CA ALA A 139 3.55 -9.61 11.51
C ALA A 139 4.04 -10.22 12.84
N ARG A 140 4.58 -9.39 13.74
CA ARG A 140 4.99 -9.82 15.09
C ARG A 140 3.80 -10.29 15.94
N SER A 141 2.62 -9.71 15.74
CA SER A 141 1.40 -10.16 16.42
C SER A 141 1.00 -11.56 15.97
N TRP A 142 0.99 -11.82 14.66
CA TRP A 142 0.70 -13.14 14.11
C TRP A 142 1.71 -14.21 14.56
N GLU A 143 3.01 -13.87 14.61
CA GLU A 143 4.04 -14.78 15.10
C GLU A 143 3.83 -15.12 16.60
N ARG A 144 3.44 -14.14 17.43
CA ARG A 144 3.10 -14.39 18.83
C ARG A 144 1.86 -15.29 18.99
N ILE A 145 0.85 -15.14 18.13
CA ILE A 145 -0.35 -15.99 18.15
C ILE A 145 0.00 -17.42 17.70
N ALA A 146 0.77 -17.56 16.62
CA ALA A 146 1.24 -18.86 16.14
C ALA A 146 2.06 -19.59 17.21
N ASN A 147 3.01 -18.90 17.85
CA ASN A 147 3.84 -19.45 18.92
C ASN A 147 3.04 -19.79 20.19
N ARG A 148 1.91 -19.10 20.45
CA ARG A 148 0.98 -19.46 21.54
C ARG A 148 0.15 -20.71 21.21
N GLY A 149 -0.27 -20.88 19.95
CA GLY A 149 -0.98 -22.08 19.51
C GLY A 149 -0.12 -23.34 19.64
N THR A 150 1.14 -23.27 19.20
CA THR A 150 2.08 -24.40 19.29
C THR A 150 2.44 -24.80 20.74
N MET A 151 2.31 -23.89 21.70
CA MET A 151 2.59 -24.17 23.12
C MET A 151 1.43 -24.91 23.82
N LEU A 152 0.21 -24.83 23.28
CA LEU A 152 -0.97 -25.54 23.79
C LEU A 152 -1.09 -26.96 23.21
N ASP A 153 -0.48 -27.21 22.05
CA ASP A 153 -0.52 -28.50 21.35
C ASP A 153 0.64 -29.45 21.73
N THR A 154 1.59 -29.02 22.56
CA THR A 154 2.62 -29.92 23.12
C THR A 154 2.03 -30.69 24.31
N PRO A 155 1.81 -32.02 24.21
CA PRO A 155 1.39 -32.80 25.36
C PRO A 155 2.46 -32.75 26.46
N PRO A 156 2.09 -32.71 27.75
CA PRO A 156 3.05 -32.69 28.84
C PRO A 156 3.90 -33.96 28.79
N SER A 157 5.21 -33.80 28.56
CA SER A 157 6.21 -34.87 28.54
C SER A 157 6.55 -35.34 29.97
N HIS A 158 5.53 -35.75 30.74
CA HIS A 158 5.70 -36.19 32.12
C HIS A 158 4.88 -37.45 32.47
N LEU A 159 4.82 -38.42 31.54
CA LEU A 159 4.28 -39.76 31.81
C LEU A 159 5.20 -40.90 31.33
N ASP A 160 6.51 -40.69 31.25
CA ASP A 160 7.50 -41.77 30.97
C ASP A 160 8.08 -42.37 32.26
N GLY A 161 7.24 -42.58 33.28
CA GLY A 161 7.69 -42.95 34.62
C GLY A 161 6.86 -43.98 35.36
N LEU A 162 6.09 -44.85 34.68
CA LEU A 162 5.32 -45.89 35.39
C LEU A 162 4.76 -47.02 34.50
N VAL A 163 5.62 -47.83 33.87
CA VAL A 163 5.34 -49.28 33.68
C VAL A 163 6.68 -50.03 33.60
N ALA A 164 7.07 -50.66 34.71
CA ALA A 164 7.97 -51.81 34.75
C ALA A 164 7.39 -52.79 35.78
#